data_AF-A0A6N8B8T7-F1
#
_entry.id   AF-A0A6N8B8T7-F1
#
_cell.length_a   1.000
_cell.length_b   1.000
_cell.length_c   1.000
_cell.angle_alpha   90.00
_cell.angle_beta   90.00
_cell.angle_gamma   90.00
#
_symmetry.space_group_name_H-M   'P 1'
#
loop_
_entity.id
_entity.type
_entity.pdbx_description
1 polymer ?
#
loop_
_entity_poly.entity_id
_entity_poly.type
_entity_poly.pdbx_seq_one_letter_code
_entity_poly.pdbx_strand_id
1 'polypeptide(L)' 'MIEKQVSLTAIMSAYLRAFHSLHDEPKIFDDFLAHLILPEKRQALIKQLLPMLPSQVAH' A
#
# COMPACT_ATOMS: atom_id res chain seq x y z
N MET A 1 -24.70 7.02 -9.73
CA MET A 1 -23.41 7.58 -9.25
C MET A 1 -22.31 7.01 -10.12
N ILE A 2 -21.41 7.85 -10.63
CA ILE A 2 -20.22 7.36 -11.34
C ILE A 2 -19.28 6.83 -10.27
N GLU A 3 -19.19 5.51 -10.11
CA GLU A 3 -18.11 4.93 -9.31
C GLU A 3 -16.79 5.32 -9.98
N LYS A 4 -16.02 6.21 -9.35
CA LYS A 4 -14.67 6.52 -9.82
C LYS A 4 -13.83 5.26 -9.66
N GLN A 5 -13.65 4.55 -10.77
CA GLN A 5 -12.73 3.43 -10.89
C GLN A 5 -11.32 3.95 -10.58
N VAL A 6 -10.84 3.70 -9.37
CA VAL A 6 -9.45 3.99 -9.00
C VAL A 6 -8.57 2.98 -9.74
N SER A 7 -7.56 3.47 -10.46
CA SER A 7 -6.66 2.60 -11.21
C SER A 7 -5.89 1.68 -10.27
N LEU A 8 -5.53 0.49 -10.77
CA LEU A 8 -4.73 -0.46 -10.00
C LEU A 8 -3.38 0.16 -9.61
N THR A 9 -2.76 0.93 -10.51
CA THR A 9 -1.51 1.65 -10.23
C THR A 9 -1.64 2.59 -9.05
N ALA A 10 -2.72 3.37 -8.96
CA ALA A 10 -2.93 4.29 -7.84
C ALA A 10 -3.07 3.55 -6.49
N ILE A 11 -3.77 2.41 -6.50
CA ILE A 11 -3.93 1.54 -5.31
C ILE A 11 -2.57 0.98 -4.87
N MET A 12 -1.77 0.47 -5.81
CA MET A 12 -0.43 -0.07 -5.53
C MET A 12 0.50 1.02 -4.99
N SER A 13 0.48 2.21 -5.57
CA SER A 13 1.28 3.33 -5.07
C SER A 13 0.88 3.74 -3.65
N ALA A 14 -0.41 3.82 -3.34
CA ALA A 14 -0.87 4.11 -1.99
C ALA A 14 -0.43 3.04 -0.98
N TYR A 15 -0.48 1.76 -1.38
CA TYR A 15 0.00 0.67 -0.54
C TYR A 15 1.50 0.75 -0.24
N LEU A 16 2.34 0.93 -1.25
CA LEU A 16 3.79 1.01 -1.06
C LEU A 16 4.17 2.16 -0.13
N ARG A 17 3.50 3.32 -0.26
CA ARG A 17 3.72 4.47 0.63
C ARG A 17 3.25 4.22 2.06
N ALA A 18 2.12 3.54 2.24
CA ALA A 18 1.63 3.15 3.56
C ALA A 18 2.57 2.14 4.23
N PHE A 19 3.03 1.13 3.49
CA PHE A 19 3.99 0.13 3.98
C PHE A 19 5.30 0.79 4.40
N HIS A 20 5.88 1.63 3.52
CA HIS A 20 7.07 2.41 3.80
C HIS A 20 6.94 3.23 5.09
N SER A 21 5.84 4.00 5.23
CA SER A 21 5.61 4.88 6.39
C SER A 21 5.45 4.13 7.71
N LEU A 22 5.03 2.87 7.67
CA LEU A 22 4.78 2.02 8.85
C LEU A 22 5.95 1.12 9.24
N HIS A 23 6.83 0.77 8.30
CA HIS A 23 7.81 -0.31 8.51
C HIS A 23 9.27 0.08 8.30
N ASP A 24 9.56 1.12 7.53
CA ASP A 24 10.95 1.51 7.25
C ASP A 24 11.49 2.46 8.33
N GLU A 25 12.74 2.22 8.75
CA GLU A 25 13.53 3.11 9.59
C GLU A 25 15.02 3.00 9.20
N PRO A 26 15.70 4.10 8.82
CA PRO A 26 15.20 5.47 8.71
C PRO A 26 14.30 5.69 7.49
N LYS A 27 13.30 6.56 7.63
CA LYS A 27 12.36 6.87 6.55
C LYS A 27 12.98 7.80 5.49
N ILE A 28 12.82 7.44 4.21
CA ILE A 28 13.18 8.31 3.06
C ILE A 28 12.10 9.41 2.84
N PHE A 29 10.83 9.07 3.06
CA PHE A 29 9.68 9.98 3.05
C PHE A 29 8.62 9.47 4.04
N ASP A 30 7.62 10.26 4.41
CA ASP A 30 6.55 9.81 5.33
C ASP A 30 5.17 10.25 4.80
N ASP A 31 4.40 9.29 4.30
CA ASP A 31 3.00 9.47 3.86
C ASP A 31 2.08 8.68 4.82
N PHE A 32 2.06 9.13 6.07
CA PHE A 32 1.28 8.51 7.15
C PHE A 32 -0.22 8.45 6.89
N LEU A 33 -0.77 9.17 5.90
CA LEU A 33 -2.20 9.12 5.54
C LEU A 33 -2.51 8.08 4.46
N ALA A 34 -1.51 7.51 3.78
CA ALA A 34 -1.73 6.59 2.66
C ALA A 34 -2.59 5.37 3.03
N HIS A 35 -2.52 4.91 4.28
CA HIS A 35 -3.33 3.79 4.78
C HIS A 35 -4.84 4.10 4.79
N LEU A 36 -5.24 5.38 4.91
CA LEU A 36 -6.65 5.81 4.90
C LEU A 36 -7.25 5.80 3.49
N ILE A 37 -6.42 5.86 2.45
CA ILE A 37 -6.84 5.92 1.05
C ILE A 37 -7.24 4.53 0.54
N LEU A 38 -6.79 3.45 1.19
CA LEU A 38 -7.07 2.07 0.80
C LEU A 38 -8.39 1.58 1.41
N PRO A 39 -9.45 1.40 0.63
CA PRO A 39 -10.67 0.79 1.14
C PRO A 39 -10.37 -0.66 1.55
N GLU A 40 -10.95 -1.12 2.65
CA GLU A 40 -10.74 -2.48 3.18
C GLU A 40 -10.92 -3.56 2.10
N LYS A 41 -11.93 -3.41 1.23
CA LYS A 41 -12.19 -4.31 0.10
C LYS A 41 -11.03 -4.42 -0.90
N ARG A 42 -10.19 -3.38 -1.02
CA ARG A 42 -9.03 -3.37 -1.93
C ARG A 42 -7.74 -3.83 -1.26
N GLN A 43 -7.71 -3.93 0.07
CA GLN A 43 -6.56 -4.53 0.77
C GLN A 43 -6.41 -6.02 0.38
N ALA A 44 -7.52 -6.73 0.16
CA ALA A 44 -7.50 -8.12 -0.33
C ALA A 44 -6.90 -8.22 -1.75
N LEU A 45 -7.25 -7.30 -2.65
CA LEU A 45 -6.69 -7.22 -3.99
C LEU A 45 -5.17 -6.99 -3.95
N ILE A 46 -4.71 -6.09 -3.08
CA ILE A 46 -3.28 -5.87 -2.87
C ILE A 46 -2.60 -7.14 -2.37
N LYS A 47 -3.14 -7.81 -1.35
CA LYS A 47 -2.58 -9.07 -0.82
C LYS A 47 -2.48 -10.16 -1.90
N GLN A 48 -3.44 -10.21 -2.84
CA GLN A 48 -3.41 -11.15 -3.96
C GLN A 48 -2.40 -10.79 -5.05
N LEU A 49 -2.13 -9.50 -5.27
CA LEU A 49 -1.15 -9.02 -6.26
C LEU A 49 0.28 -9.04 -5.74
N LEU A 50 0.46 -9.15 -4.42
CA LEU A 50 1.72 -9.02 -3.73
C LEU A 50 2.29 -10.31 -3.11
N PRO A 51 2.12 -11.54 -3.64
CA PRO A 51 2.80 -12.72 -3.10
C PRO A 51 4.33 -12.75 -3.40
N MET A 52 4.98 -11.60 -3.62
CA MET A 52 6.40 -11.51 -3.99
C MET A 52 7.18 -10.40 -3.27
N LEU A 53 6.80 -9.99 -2.05
CA LEU A 53 7.79 -9.36 -1.17
C LEU A 53 8.44 -10.46 -0.33
N PRO A 54 9.69 -10.86 -0.61
CA PRO A 54 10.37 -11.87 0.18
C PRO A 54 10.55 -11.35 1.59
N SER A 55 10.53 -12.29 2.53
CA SER A 55 10.61 -12.19 4.00
C SER A 55 11.84 -11.48 4.58
N GLN A 56 12.48 -10.58 3.82
CA GLN A 56 13.80 -10.03 4.12
C GLN A 56 13.77 -8.73 4.93
N VAL A 57 12.63 -8.35 5.51
CA VAL A 57 12.54 -7.23 6.46
C VAL A 57 12.25 -7.76 7.86
N ALA A 58 13.06 -8.71 8.30
CA ALA A 58 13.19 -9.10 9.70
C ALA A 58 14.68 -9.30 9.97
N HIS A 59 15.35 -8.19 10.28
CA HIS A 59 16.66 -8.19 10.92
C HIS A 59 16.46 -8.12 12.44
#